data_AF-A0A933YQL1-F1
#
_entry.id   AF-A0A933YQL1-F1
#
_cell.length_a   1.000
_cell.length_b   1.000
_cell.length_c   1.000
_cell.angle_alpha   90.00
_cell.angle_beta   90.00
_cell.angle_gamma   90.00
#
_symmetry.space_group_name_H-M   'P 1'
#
loop_
_entity.id
_entity.type
_entity.pdbx_description
1 polymer ?
#
loop_
_entity_poly.entity_id
_entity_poly.type
_entity_poly.pdbx_seq_one_letter_code
_entity_poly.pdbx_strand_id
1 'polypeptide(L)' 'MGRMRENPRYNVISMRISDEERSHLESLMNKTHKSVSDVMREAMDYFTAHYDQGAMDRKAA' A
#
# COMPACT_ATOMS: atom_id res chain seq x y z
N MET A 1 -28.08 7.27 -7.75
CA MET A 1 -27.13 7.71 -8.80
C MET A 1 -25.75 7.81 -8.18
N GLY A 2 -24.83 6.92 -8.55
CA GLY A 2 -23.48 6.90 -7.97
C GLY A 2 -22.70 8.15 -8.38
N ARG A 3 -22.15 8.89 -7.41
CA ARG A 3 -21.26 10.04 -7.68
C ARG A 3 -20.09 9.56 -8.55
N MET A 4 -19.91 10.15 -9.72
CA MET A 4 -18.68 9.98 -10.51
C MET A 4 -17.50 10.41 -9.62
N ARG A 5 -16.61 9.46 -9.29
CA ARG A 5 -15.34 9.77 -8.64
C ARG A 5 -14.42 10.38 -9.68
N GLU A 6 -13.78 11.51 -9.38
CA GLU A 6 -12.91 12.26 -10.31
C GLU A 6 -11.72 11.43 -10.81
N ASN A 7 -11.22 10.48 -9.99
CA ASN A 7 -10.19 9.50 -10.39
C ASN A 7 -10.66 8.08 -10.08
N PRO A 8 -11.43 7.45 -10.97
CA PRO A 8 -11.83 6.06 -10.77
C PRO A 8 -10.61 5.13 -10.93
N ARG A 9 -10.44 4.24 -9.96
CA ARG A 9 -9.38 3.22 -9.95
C ARG A 9 -9.99 1.89 -10.41
N TYR A 10 -9.62 1.44 -11.61
CA TYR A 10 -10.20 0.25 -12.24
C TYR A 10 -9.33 -1.01 -12.12
N ASN A 11 -8.04 -0.83 -11.86
CA ASN A 11 -7.11 -1.95 -11.79
C ASN A 11 -7.22 -2.64 -10.43
N VAL A 12 -7.27 -3.97 -10.45
CA VAL A 12 -7.30 -4.81 -9.25
C VAL A 12 -6.00 -5.59 -9.19
N ILE A 13 -5.39 -5.63 -7.99
CA ILE A 13 -4.22 -6.44 -7.71
C ILE A 13 -4.66 -7.60 -6.81
N SER A 14 -4.29 -8.82 -7.18
CA SER A 14 -4.41 -10.00 -6.34
C SER A 14 -3.04 -10.32 -5.76
N MET A 15 -2.94 -10.42 -4.43
CA MET A 15 -1.70 -10.71 -3.72
C MET A 15 -1.88 -11.98 -2.90
N ARG A 16 -0.83 -12.82 -2.88
CA ARG A 16 -0.74 -13.97 -1.97
C ARG A 16 0.04 -13.54 -0.74
N ILE A 17 -0.50 -13.85 0.43
CA ILE A 17 0.09 -13.55 1.73
C ILE A 17 -0.13 -14.76 2.64
N SER A 18 0.72 -14.89 3.64
CA SER A 18 0.57 -15.82 4.75
C SER A 18 -0.54 -15.39 5.71
N ASP A 19 -0.95 -16.30 6.60
CA ASP A 19 -1.93 -16.02 7.66
C ASP A 19 -1.43 -14.95 8.64
N GLU A 20 -0.12 -14.95 8.93
CA GLU A 20 0.51 -13.95 9.79
C GLU A 20 0.46 -12.55 9.18
N GLU A 21 0.87 -12.41 7.92
CA GLU A 21 0.81 -11.14 7.19
C GLU A 21 -0.63 -10.61 7.09
N ARG A 22 -1.60 -11.50 6.88
CA ARG A 22 -3.02 -11.16 6.90
C ARG A 22 -3.44 -10.61 8.26
N SER A 23 -3.05 -11.27 9.35
CA SER A 23 -3.39 -10.83 10.71
C SER A 23 -2.81 -9.45 11.02
N HIS A 24 -1.56 -9.18 10.60
CA HIS A 24 -0.95 -7.86 10.72
C HIS A 24 -1.71 -6.79 9.95
N LEU A 25 -2.13 -7.10 8.71
CA LEU A 25 -2.93 -6.19 7.89
C LEU A 25 -4.28 -5.87 8.55
N GLU A 26 -4.99 -6.88 9.06
CA GLU A 26 -6.27 -6.71 9.76
C GLU A 26 -6.10 -5.86 11.03
N SER A 27 -5.04 -6.10 11.82
CA SER A 27 -4.72 -5.27 13.00
C SER A 27 -4.48 -3.81 12.62
N LEU A 28 -3.77 -3.57 11.51
CA LEU A 28 -3.47 -2.23 11.04
C LEU A 28 -4.72 -1.49 10.54
N MET A 29 -5.61 -2.18 9.82
CA MET A 29 -6.90 -1.63 9.41
C MET A 29 -7.73 -1.20 10.63
N ASN A 30 -7.79 -2.04 11.66
CA ASN A 30 -8.55 -1.75 12.88
C ASN A 30 -7.99 -0.54 13.64
N LYS A 31 -6.66 -0.42 13.72
CA LYS A 31 -5.98 0.71 14.40
C LYS A 31 -6.13 2.03 13.66
N THR A 32 -6.10 1.99 12.34
CA THR A 32 -6.08 3.20 11.49
C THR A 32 -7.45 3.59 10.97
N HIS A 33 -8.44 2.70 11.09
CA HIS A 33 -9.76 2.80 10.47
C HIS A 33 -9.70 2.97 8.95
N LYS A 34 -8.68 2.38 8.30
CA LYS A 34 -8.44 2.44 6.86
C LYS A 34 -8.80 1.11 6.19
N SER A 35 -9.23 1.16 4.93
CA SER A 35 -9.40 -0.06 4.13
C SER A 35 -8.05 -0.66 3.77
N VAL A 36 -8.01 -1.97 3.43
CA VAL A 36 -6.81 -2.61 2.86
C VAL A 36 -6.25 -1.80 1.70
N SER A 37 -7.12 -1.30 0.83
CA SER A 37 -6.71 -0.53 -0.34
C SER A 37 -6.07 0.81 0.03
N ASP A 38 -6.53 1.48 1.10
CA ASP A 38 -5.91 2.71 1.62
C ASP A 38 -4.54 2.41 2.20
N VAL A 39 -4.44 1.39 3.06
CA VAL A 39 -3.19 0.94 3.67
C VAL A 39 -2.15 0.58 2.62
N MET A 40 -2.53 -0.19 1.60
CA MET A 40 -1.60 -0.60 0.54
C MET A 40 -1.15 0.57 -0.33
N ARG A 41 -1.99 1.61 -0.52
CA ARG A 41 -1.54 2.83 -1.21
C ARG A 41 -0.47 3.57 -0.41
N GLU A 42 -0.70 3.75 0.88
CA GLU A 42 0.29 4.37 1.75
C GLU A 42 1.59 3.57 1.79
N ALA A 43 1.50 2.23 1.80
CA ALA A 43 2.67 1.38 1.72
C ALA A 43 3.42 1.54 0.38
N MET A 44 2.70 1.65 -0.75
CA MET A 44 3.32 1.92 -2.06
C MET A 44 3.98 3.30 -2.11
N ASP A 45 3.33 4.34 -1.58
CA ASP A 45 3.87 5.70 -1.54
C ASP A 45 5.12 5.75 -0.66
N TYR A 46 5.06 5.15 0.53
CA TYR A 46 6.18 5.02 1.45
C TYR A 46 7.34 4.26 0.81
N PHE A 47 7.07 3.08 0.23
CA PHE A 47 8.09 2.27 -0.40
C PHE A 47 8.74 3.01 -1.57
N THR A 48 7.97 3.68 -2.43
CA THR A 48 8.50 4.46 -3.56
C THR A 48 9.40 5.60 -3.07
N ALA A 49 8.96 6.36 -2.07
CA ALA A 49 9.72 7.48 -1.52
C ALA A 49 11.06 7.05 -0.90
N HIS A 50 11.11 5.88 -0.27
CA HIS A 50 12.31 5.37 0.40
C HIS A 50 13.16 4.45 -0.49
N TYR A 51 12.62 3.92 -1.57
CA TYR A 51 13.36 3.06 -2.50
C TYR A 51 14.44 3.85 -3.26
N ASP A 52 14.12 5.08 -3.67
CA ASP A 52 15.06 5.95 -4.39
C ASP A 52 16.24 6.40 -3.51
N GLN A 53 16.02 6.55 -2.20
CA GLN A 53 17.10 6.86 -1.24
C GLN A 53 18.13 5.72 -1.18
N GLY A 54 17.68 4.47 -1.05
CA GLY A 54 18.57 3.31 -1.01
C GLY A 54 19.20 2.93 -2.38
N ALA A 55 18.72 3.48 -3.49
CA ALA A 55 19.34 3.31 -4.81
C ALA A 55 20.53 4.27 -5.02
N MET A 56 20.52 5.46 -4.39
CA MET A 56 21.68 6.36 -4.39
C MET A 56 22.80 5.85 -3.50
N ASP A 57 22.48 5.30 -2.32
CA ASP A 57 23.48 4.72 -1.42
C ASP A 57 24.21 3.50 -2.02
N ARG A 58 23.52 2.72 -2.86
CA ARG A 58 24.12 1.56 -3.56
C ARG A 58 24.99 1.93 -4.76
N LYS A 59 24.94 3.16 -5.26
CA LYS A 59 25.81 3.65 -6.35
C LYS A 59 27.05 4.39 -5.85
N ALA A 60 27.09 4.74 -4.56
CA ALA A 60 28.18 5.47 -3.93
C ALA A 60 29.18 4.58 -3.16
N ALA A 61 28.98 3.25 -3.19
CA ALA A 61 29.82 2.25 -2.52
C ALA A 61 30.59 1.38 -3.54
#